data_AF-A0A1M3F395-F1
#
_entry.id   AF-A0A1M3F395-F1
#
_cell.length_a   1.000
_cell.length_b   1.000
_cell.length_c   1.000
_cell.angle_alpha   90.00
_cell.angle_beta   90.00
_cell.angle_gamma   90.00
#
_symmetry.space_group_name_H-M   'P 1'
#
loop_
_entity.id
_entity.type
_entity.pdbx_description
1 polymer ?
#
loop_
_entity_poly.entity_id
_entity_poly.type
_entity_poly.pdbx_seq_one_letter_code
_entity_poly.pdbx_strand_id
1 'polypeptide(L)'
;MISVSAAERLALAGLVWHPGAGDRFTIRSAELMSQVFTISDMVVEPREYPTGTVLGFNGTTEWALDSVQQDDALWLPREDQLRELLGRSFRSLARSTTGRFEVLIEVPGRPEQVFGSDNPADAYAEALLALMASVTA
;
A
#
# COMPACT_ATOMS: atom_id res chain seq x y z
N MET A 1 -7.31 2.14 1.18
CA MET A 1 -5.85 2.42 1.26
C MET A 1 -5.36 1.87 2.57
N ILE A 2 -4.18 1.24 2.64
CA ILE A 2 -3.63 0.74 3.90
C ILE A 2 -3.54 1.89 4.94
N SER A 3 -3.81 1.57 6.20
CA SER A 3 -3.61 2.50 7.31
C SER A 3 -2.13 2.78 7.54
N VAL A 4 -1.82 3.98 8.06
CA VAL A 4 -0.46 4.37 8.42
C VAL A 4 0.13 3.41 9.45
N SER A 5 -0.66 3.01 10.45
CA SER A 5 -0.21 2.08 11.49
C SER A 5 0.12 0.68 10.94
N ALA A 6 -0.64 0.16 9.98
CA ALA A 6 -0.32 -1.11 9.33
C ALA A 6 0.94 -1.00 8.46
N ALA A 7 1.10 0.11 7.74
CA ALA A 7 2.31 0.38 6.97
C ALA A 7 3.57 0.50 7.86
N GLU A 8 3.46 1.16 9.01
CA GLU A 8 4.55 1.25 10.00
C GLU A 8 4.95 -0.12 10.54
N ARG A 9 3.97 -0.98 10.86
CA ARG A 9 4.26 -2.34 11.31
C ARG A 9 4.94 -3.17 10.22
N LEU A 10 4.54 -3.04 8.96
CA LEU A 10 5.20 -3.72 7.84
C LEU A 10 6.66 -3.25 7.69
N ALA A 11 6.90 -1.94 7.78
CA ALA A 11 8.24 -1.38 7.74
C ALA A 11 9.10 -1.88 8.92
N LEU A 12 8.54 -1.89 10.13
CA LEU A 12 9.22 -2.40 11.34
C LEU A 12 9.52 -3.89 11.26
N ALA A 13 8.65 -4.67 10.60
CA ALA A 13 8.87 -6.09 10.33
C ALA A 13 9.96 -6.34 9.25
N GLY A 14 10.51 -5.29 8.66
CA GLY A 14 11.61 -5.37 7.69
C GLY A 14 11.15 -5.52 6.23
N LEU A 15 9.94 -5.07 5.89
CA LEU A 15 9.48 -5.07 4.49
C LEU A 15 10.38 -4.14 3.66
N VAL A 16 11.18 -4.73 2.77
CA VAL A 16 12.00 -3.96 1.82
C VAL A 16 11.16 -3.59 0.61
N TRP A 17 11.09 -2.29 0.32
CA TRP A 17 10.32 -1.76 -0.81
C TRP A 17 11.23 -1.27 -1.93
N HIS A 18 10.91 -1.65 -3.17
CA HIS A 18 11.59 -1.21 -4.38
C HIS A 18 10.67 -0.23 -5.13
N PRO A 19 10.95 1.08 -5.11
CA PRO A 19 10.03 2.09 -5.63
C PRO A 19 9.78 1.93 -7.14
N GLY A 20 8.53 2.05 -7.55
CA GLY A 20 8.09 2.03 -8.94
C GLY A 20 6.88 2.94 -9.20
N ALA A 21 6.55 3.13 -10.49
CA ALA A 21 5.41 3.94 -10.88
C ALA A 21 4.08 3.41 -10.28
N GLY A 22 3.27 4.34 -9.78
CA GLY A 22 2.02 4.08 -9.08
C GLY A 22 2.17 3.81 -7.58
N ASP A 23 3.39 3.67 -7.06
CA ASP A 23 3.61 3.51 -5.62
C ASP A 23 3.20 4.74 -4.87
N ARG A 24 2.63 4.52 -3.68
CA ARG A 24 2.20 5.58 -2.78
C ARG A 24 3.04 5.58 -1.53
N PHE A 25 3.34 6.76 -1.02
CA PHE A 25 4.06 6.93 0.23
C PHE A 25 3.64 8.22 0.93
N THR A 26 3.92 8.29 2.22
CA THR A 26 3.95 9.56 2.96
C THR A 26 5.37 9.81 3.47
N ILE A 27 5.65 11.03 3.91
CA ILE A 27 6.95 11.40 4.47
C ILE A 27 6.82 11.35 6.00
N ARG A 28 7.79 10.73 6.68
CA ARG A 28 7.90 10.60 8.15
C ARG A 28 8.27 11.93 8.81
N SER A 29 7.52 12.97 8.50
CA SER A 29 7.58 14.29 9.11
C SER A 29 6.19 14.63 9.65
N ALA A 30 6.11 15.25 10.84
CA ALA A 30 4.84 15.62 11.47
C ALA A 30 3.95 16.49 10.55
N GLU A 31 4.57 17.29 9.68
CA GLU A 31 3.86 18.19 8.76
C GLU A 31 3.33 17.48 7.50
N LEU A 32 3.97 16.37 7.10
CA LEU A 32 3.72 15.71 5.82
C LEU A 32 3.08 14.32 5.97
N MET A 33 2.97 13.78 7.19
CA MET A 33 2.47 12.43 7.45
C MET A 33 1.01 12.20 7.00
N SER A 34 0.22 13.27 6.88
CA SER A 34 -1.15 13.21 6.35
C SER A 34 -1.22 13.34 4.83
N GLN A 35 -0.12 13.74 4.18
CA GLN A 35 -0.03 13.91 2.74
C GLN A 35 0.44 12.61 2.10
N VAL A 36 -0.25 12.20 1.03
CA VAL A 36 0.07 11.01 0.25
C VAL A 36 0.64 11.45 -1.09
N PHE A 37 1.88 11.03 -1.35
CA PHE A 37 2.57 11.22 -2.61
C PHE A 37 2.45 9.94 -3.45
N THR A 38 2.44 10.08 -4.77
CA THR A 38 2.43 8.96 -5.71
C THR A 38 3.60 9.12 -6.67
N ILE A 39 4.38 8.05 -6.87
CA ILE A 39 5.40 8.01 -7.91
C ILE A 39 4.70 7.91 -9.26
N SER A 40 4.94 8.86 -10.15
CA SER A 40 4.33 8.89 -11.46
C SER A 40 5.40 9.17 -12.51
N ASP A 41 5.43 8.37 -13.58
CA ASP A 41 6.23 8.70 -14.77
C ASP A 41 5.67 9.94 -15.50
N MET A 42 4.36 10.18 -15.37
CA MET A 42 3.63 11.30 -15.95
C MET A 42 2.42 11.63 -15.09
N VAL A 43 2.20 12.91 -14.77
CA VAL A 43 1.01 13.35 -14.04
C VAL A 43 -0.07 13.74 -15.03
N VAL A 44 -1.22 13.07 -14.96
CA VAL A 44 -2.41 13.40 -15.76
C VAL A 44 -3.44 14.09 -14.88
N GLU A 45 -3.77 15.33 -15.17
CA GLU A 45 -4.77 16.12 -14.46
C GLU A 45 -6.04 16.28 -15.31
N PRO A 46 -7.20 15.81 -14.83
CA PRO A 46 -8.47 16.15 -15.47
C PRO A 46 -8.81 17.62 -15.18
N ARG A 47 -9.06 18.39 -16.24
CA ARG A 47 -9.54 19.77 -16.17
C ARG A 47 -10.94 19.82 -16.75
N GLU A 48 -11.90 20.18 -15.91
CA GLU A 48 -13.30 20.29 -16.31
C GLU A 48 -13.55 21.66 -16.96
N TYR A 49 -14.15 21.63 -18.14
CA TYR A 49 -14.65 22.81 -18.85
C TYR A 49 -16.14 22.64 -19.15
N PRO A 50 -16.90 23.72 -19.38
CA PRO A 50 -18.29 23.64 -19.83
C PRO A 50 -18.50 22.80 -21.11
N THR A 51 -17.44 22.62 -21.91
CA THR A 51 -17.42 21.83 -23.16
C THR A 51 -17.02 20.36 -22.97
N GLY A 52 -16.62 19.95 -21.76
CA GLY A 52 -16.16 18.59 -21.45
C GLY A 52 -14.87 18.54 -20.62
N THR A 53 -14.43 17.33 -20.26
CA THR A 53 -13.20 17.10 -19.49
C THR A 53 -12.00 16.95 -20.43
N VAL A 54 -10.98 17.79 -20.24
CA VAL A 54 -9.70 17.70 -20.94
C VAL A 54 -8.68 17.07 -20.01
N LEU A 55 -7.92 16.09 -20.50
CA LEU A 55 -6.82 15.49 -19.75
C LEU A 55 -5.53 16.27 -20.06
N GLY A 56 -5.03 17.01 -19.06
CA GLY A 56 -3.74 17.67 -19.14
C GLY A 56 -2.63 16.70 -18.76
N PHE A 57 -1.61 16.58 -19.62
CA PHE A 57 -0.40 15.83 -19.33
C PHE A 57 0.65 16.82 -18.85
N ASN A 58 0.97 16.80 -17.55
CA ASN A 58 2.02 17.65 -17.00
C ASN A 58 3.33 16.85 -16.95
N GLY A 59 4.26 17.21 -17.83
CA GLY A 59 5.67 16.87 -17.67
C GLY A 59 6.25 17.76 -16.57
N THR A 60 6.82 17.13 -15.55
CA THR A 60 7.27 17.72 -14.28
C THR A 60 8.08 19.01 -14.43
N THR A 61 7.55 20.14 -13.95
CA THR A 61 8.24 21.33 -13.39
C THR A 61 7.15 22.32 -12.96
N GLU A 62 7.10 22.91 -11.76
CA GLU A 62 8.12 23.58 -10.96
C GLU A 62 7.73 23.52 -9.46
N TRP A 63 8.70 23.64 -8.54
CA TRP A 63 8.56 23.71 -7.06
C TRP A 63 8.26 22.41 -6.31
N ALA A 64 8.81 21.27 -6.73
CA ALA A 64 8.81 20.08 -5.90
C ALA A 64 9.93 20.17 -4.85
N LEU A 65 9.67 19.71 -3.63
CA LEU A 65 10.67 19.39 -2.62
C LEU A 65 11.89 18.74 -3.30
N ASP A 66 13.05 19.42 -3.33
CA ASP A 66 14.14 19.10 -4.27
C ASP A 66 14.60 17.63 -4.21
N SER A 67 14.53 17.01 -3.04
CA SER A 67 14.71 15.56 -2.85
C SER A 67 14.24 15.11 -1.46
N VAL A 68 13.89 13.83 -1.33
CA VAL A 68 13.61 13.16 -0.05
C VAL A 68 14.39 11.85 -0.05
N GLN A 69 15.01 11.50 1.08
CA GLN A 69 15.65 10.19 1.22
C GLN A 69 14.59 9.09 1.33
N GLN A 70 14.83 7.94 0.69
CA GLN A 70 13.89 6.82 0.74
C GLN A 70 13.60 6.37 2.18
N ASP A 71 14.56 6.49 3.09
CA ASP A 71 14.40 6.12 4.51
C ASP A 71 13.43 7.03 5.28
N ASP A 72 13.21 8.25 4.77
CA ASP A 72 12.21 9.19 5.29
C ASP A 72 10.80 8.89 4.74
N ALA A 73 10.66 7.99 3.77
CA ALA A 73 9.38 7.58 3.22
C ALA A 73 8.76 6.42 4.01
N LEU A 74 7.46 6.52 4.26
CA LEU A 74 6.62 5.41 4.67
C LEU A 74 5.77 4.98 3.48
N TRP A 75 6.10 3.82 2.91
CA TRP A 75 5.36 3.23 1.80
C TRP A 75 3.95 2.83 2.23
N LEU A 76 2.98 3.08 1.34
CA LEU A 76 1.57 2.76 1.52
C LEU A 76 1.13 1.80 0.41
N PRO A 77 1.54 0.51 0.46
CA PRO A 77 1.26 -0.45 -0.60
C PRO A 77 -0.24 -0.56 -0.90
N ARG A 78 -0.55 -0.67 -2.19
CA ARG A 78 -1.92 -0.94 -2.65
C ARG A 78 -2.28 -2.41 -2.43
N GLU A 79 -3.58 -2.69 -2.53
CA GLU A 79 -4.13 -4.04 -2.34
C GLU A 79 -3.51 -5.07 -3.29
N ASP A 80 -3.38 -4.72 -4.57
CA ASP A 80 -2.76 -5.56 -5.59
C ASP A 80 -1.32 -5.90 -5.24
N GLN A 81 -0.55 -4.92 -4.77
CA GLN A 81 0.85 -5.09 -4.40
C GLN A 81 1.02 -5.94 -3.13
N LEU A 82 0.17 -5.73 -2.12
CA LEU A 82 0.18 -6.57 -0.90
C LEU A 82 -0.16 -8.03 -1.23
N ARG A 83 -1.14 -8.23 -2.13
CA ARG A 83 -1.50 -9.56 -2.61
C ARG A 83 -0.36 -10.21 -3.40
N GLU A 84 0.36 -9.45 -4.21
CA GLU A 84 1.56 -9.94 -4.91
C GLU A 84 2.65 -10.36 -3.92
N LEU A 85 2.87 -9.59 -2.85
CA LEU A 85 3.84 -9.92 -1.79
C LEU A 85 3.47 -11.19 -1.01
N LEU A 86 2.18 -11.48 -0.83
CA LEU A 86 1.73 -12.76 -0.26
C LEU A 86 2.00 -13.95 -1.20
N GLY A 87 2.08 -13.69 -2.52
CA GLY A 87 2.36 -14.68 -3.54
C GLY A 87 1.49 -15.93 -3.41
N ARG A 88 2.12 -17.10 -3.44
CA ARG A 88 1.43 -18.40 -3.39
C ARG A 88 0.72 -18.71 -2.08
N SER A 89 1.01 -17.96 -1.01
CA SER A 89 0.35 -18.14 0.28
C SER A 89 -1.03 -17.51 0.31
N PHE A 90 -1.33 -16.55 -0.57
CA PHE A 90 -2.68 -16.02 -0.70
C PHE A 90 -3.64 -17.07 -1.24
N ARG A 91 -4.83 -17.18 -0.62
CA ARG A 91 -5.90 -18.08 -1.05
C ARG A 91 -7.15 -17.34 -1.49
N SER A 92 -7.64 -16.43 -0.65
CA SER A 92 -8.85 -15.68 -0.98
C SER A 92 -8.95 -14.38 -0.19
N LEU A 93 -9.71 -13.46 -0.77
CA LEU A 93 -10.31 -12.32 -0.08
C LEU A 93 -11.82 -12.53 -0.09
N ALA A 94 -12.43 -12.50 1.08
CA ALA A 94 -13.88 -12.61 1.23
C ALA A 94 -14.41 -11.46 2.09
N ARG A 95 -15.70 -11.16 1.92
CA ARG A 95 -16.42 -10.29 2.84
C ARG A 95 -17.22 -11.15 3.81
N SER A 96 -16.98 -10.98 5.10
CA SER A 96 -17.64 -11.74 6.16
C SER A 96 -19.09 -11.31 6.35
N THR A 97 -19.87 -12.12 7.09
CA THR A 97 -21.26 -11.79 7.46
C THR A 97 -21.37 -10.58 8.38
N THR A 98 -20.29 -10.22 9.08
CA THR A 98 -20.19 -9.00 9.90
C THR A 98 -19.77 -7.78 9.09
N GLY A 99 -19.53 -7.93 7.79
CA GLY A 99 -19.21 -6.85 6.86
C GLY A 99 -17.73 -6.49 6.76
N ARG A 100 -16.86 -7.21 7.47
CA ARG A 100 -15.40 -7.07 7.44
C ARG A 100 -14.80 -7.79 6.22
N PHE A 101 -13.59 -7.41 5.84
CA PHE A 101 -12.79 -8.10 4.85
C PHE A 101 -11.90 -9.14 5.53
N GLU A 102 -11.85 -10.33 4.95
CA GLU A 102 -11.08 -11.46 5.47
C GLU A 102 -10.15 -11.99 4.38
N VAL A 103 -8.85 -11.99 4.67
CA VAL A 103 -7.81 -12.57 3.82
C VAL A 103 -7.43 -13.92 4.40
N LEU A 104 -7.62 -14.97 3.60
CA LEU A 104 -7.17 -16.32 3.91
C LEU A 104 -5.78 -16.54 3.31
N ILE A 105 -4.86 -17.00 4.14
CA ILE A 105 -3.54 -17.48 3.69
C ILE A 105 -3.29 -18.92 4.13
N GLU A 106 -2.45 -19.59 3.35
CA GLU A 106 -1.92 -20.92 3.66
C GLU A 106 -0.40 -20.87 3.67
N VAL A 107 0.17 -21.35 4.77
CA VAL A 107 1.62 -21.47 4.97
C VAL A 107 1.94 -22.94 5.20
N PRO A 108 2.88 -23.54 4.45
CA PRO A 108 3.22 -24.95 4.61
C PRO A 108 3.56 -25.31 6.06
N GLY A 109 2.96 -26.39 6.57
CA GLY A 109 3.18 -26.85 7.94
C GLY A 109 2.42 -26.06 9.02
N ARG A 110 1.54 -25.11 8.64
CA ARG A 110 0.65 -24.39 9.55
C ARG A 110 -0.81 -24.61 9.14
N PRO A 111 -1.75 -24.54 10.10
CA PRO A 111 -3.17 -24.49 9.74
C PRO A 111 -3.47 -23.26 8.88
N GLU A 112 -4.59 -23.30 8.16
CA GLU A 112 -5.14 -22.14 7.47
C GLU A 112 -5.31 -20.97 8.44
N GLN A 113 -4.96 -19.77 8.00
CA GLN A 113 -5.02 -18.56 8.81
C GLN A 113 -5.84 -17.49 8.11
N VAL A 114 -6.77 -16.89 8.85
CA VAL A 114 -7.67 -15.83 8.36
C VAL A 114 -7.38 -14.54 9.10
N PHE A 115 -7.17 -13.46 8.36
CA PHE A 115 -6.90 -12.14 8.88
C PHE A 115 -7.99 -11.16 8.45
N GLY A 116 -8.61 -10.51 9.43
CA GLY A 116 -9.75 -9.62 9.21
C GLY A 116 -9.41 -8.15 9.41
N SER A 117 -10.01 -7.26 8.63
CA SER A 117 -10.03 -5.80 8.87
C SER A 117 -11.28 -5.16 8.26
N ASP A 118 -11.62 -3.94 8.69
CA ASP A 118 -12.71 -3.16 8.10
C ASP A 118 -12.37 -2.66 6.68
N ASN A 119 -11.08 -2.71 6.32
CA ASN A 119 -10.52 -2.29 5.05
C ASN A 119 -9.71 -3.45 4.43
N PRO A 120 -9.90 -3.79 3.15
CA PRO A 120 -9.22 -4.92 2.54
C PRO A 120 -7.70 -4.77 2.58
N ALA A 121 -7.17 -3.57 2.33
CA ALA A 121 -5.72 -3.33 2.35
C ALA A 121 -5.09 -3.63 3.72
N ASP A 122 -5.78 -3.31 4.82
CA ASP A 122 -5.31 -3.65 6.16
C ASP A 122 -5.41 -5.16 6.44
N ALA A 123 -6.45 -5.84 5.93
CA ALA A 123 -6.56 -7.30 6.05
C ALA A 123 -5.39 -8.02 5.34
N TYR A 124 -5.01 -7.55 4.15
CA TYR A 124 -3.81 -8.03 3.46
C TYR A 124 -2.52 -7.72 4.24
N ALA A 125 -2.42 -6.54 4.84
CA ALA A 125 -1.26 -6.17 5.64
C ALA A 125 -1.08 -7.07 6.88
N GLU A 126 -2.17 -7.40 7.59
CA GLU A 126 -2.13 -8.35 8.71
C GLU A 126 -1.68 -9.74 8.26
N ALA A 127 -2.21 -10.23 7.14
CA ALA A 127 -1.79 -11.51 6.58
C ALA A 127 -0.30 -11.52 6.19
N LEU A 128 0.19 -10.42 5.59
CA LEU A 128 1.58 -10.29 5.19
C LEU A 128 2.52 -10.24 6.40
N LEU A 129 2.14 -9.52 7.46
CA LEU A 129 2.89 -9.50 8.72
C LEU A 129 3.04 -10.90 9.33
N ALA A 130 1.97 -11.68 9.35
CA ALA A 130 2.01 -13.05 9.85
C ALA A 130 2.92 -13.95 8.98
N LEU A 131 2.87 -13.78 7.65
CA LEU A 131 3.77 -14.48 6.73
C LEU A 131 5.23 -14.12 6.99
N MET A 132 5.57 -12.83 7.10
CA MET A 132 6.93 -12.36 7.38
C MET A 132 7.47 -12.88 8.72
N ALA A 133 6.63 -12.90 9.76
CA ALA A 133 6.97 -13.48 11.06
C ALA A 133 7.20 -15.00 10.99
N SER A 134 6.55 -15.70 10.05
CA SER A 134 6.73 -17.14 9.88
C SER A 134 8.03 -17.54 9.17
N VAL A 135 8.66 -16.62 8.43
CA VAL A 135 9.91 -16.83 7.70
C VAL A 135 11.14 -16.49 8.56
N THR A 136 10.97 -15.60 9.53
CA THR A 136 12.02 -15.19 10.47
C THR A 136 12.16 -16.12 11.69
N ALA A 137 11.22 -17.06 11.88
CA ALA A 137 11.19 -18.03 12.98
C ALA A 137 11.72 -19.40 12.53
#